data_AF-A0A9P7JQB6-F1
#
_entry.id   AF-A0A9P7JQB6-F1
#
_cell.length_a   1.000
_cell.length_b   1.000
_cell.length_c   1.000
_cell.angle_alpha   90.00
_cell.angle_beta   90.00
_cell.angle_gamma   90.00
#
_symmetry.space_group_name_H-M   'P 1'
#
loop_
_entity.id
_entity.type
_entity.pdbx_description
1 polymer ?
#
loop_
_entity_poly.entity_id
_entity_poly.type
_entity_poly.pdbx_seq_one_letter_code
_entity_poly.pdbx_strand_id
1 'polypeptide(L)'
;MREDPCRRFAFGITIEDTQLRLWLGNRGFLAVTEPINCFEDIDGVISLFHVLGSVSTSTSLKGLGWDPTVERIYVGGKMQYKFTVGNEVFTTTRELATYSADYMVGRGTCVYEATDAKGKKVAIKDSWREIDRQSEGKILEKILASCEKKLGVEDFADAKRHFIGVRLWKDVTIDGASDETVNPVARDDHDGTWKWKLIDPKPILCERLHSSATGDVPNSGKLSAFLPAQLGIVGRKETRIPQRVHARIIFDDVGVTVKDLISLADSLSCLSGALKPSENRQE
;
A
#
# COMPACT_ATOMS: atom_id res chain seq x y z
N MET A 1 6.31 -6.18 -6.17
CA MET A 1 5.25 -5.68 -5.27
C MET A 1 5.56 -4.29 -4.77
N ARG A 2 6.78 -4.04 -4.27
CA ARG A 2 7.25 -2.75 -3.75
C ARG A 2 6.71 -1.52 -4.50
N GLU A 3 7.13 -1.34 -5.75
CA GLU A 3 6.84 -0.17 -6.59
C GLU A 3 5.76 -0.42 -7.64
N ASP A 4 5.17 -1.62 -7.67
CA ASP A 4 4.21 -2.00 -8.71
C ASP A 4 2.78 -1.89 -8.16
N PRO A 5 2.03 -0.80 -8.42
CA PRO A 5 0.67 -0.62 -7.93
C PRO A 5 -0.31 -1.65 -8.52
N CYS A 6 0.08 -2.37 -9.57
CA CYS A 6 -0.73 -3.46 -10.11
C CYS A 6 -0.67 -4.73 -9.22
N ARG A 7 0.11 -4.76 -8.13
CA ARG A 7 0.30 -5.95 -7.28
C ARG A 7 -0.30 -5.80 -5.88
N ARG A 8 -1.26 -6.69 -5.58
CA ARG A 8 -1.89 -6.86 -4.26
C ARG A 8 -1.08 -7.78 -3.36
N PHE A 9 -0.59 -8.87 -3.94
CA PHE A 9 0.30 -9.84 -3.31
C PHE A 9 1.19 -10.49 -4.39
N ALA A 10 2.18 -11.27 -3.97
CA ALA A 10 3.05 -12.01 -4.87
C ALA A 10 3.46 -13.35 -4.25
N PHE A 11 3.59 -14.35 -5.13
CA PHE A 11 4.28 -15.59 -4.80
C PHE A 11 5.76 -15.50 -5.20
N GLY A 12 6.62 -16.15 -4.43
CA GLY A 12 8.03 -16.35 -4.77
C GLY A 12 8.43 -17.79 -4.50
N ILE A 13 9.41 -18.31 -5.23
CA ILE A 13 9.95 -19.66 -4.99
C ILE A 13 11.45 -19.51 -4.78
N THR A 14 11.97 -20.17 -3.74
CA THR A 14 13.40 -20.35 -3.53
C THR A 14 13.71 -21.83 -3.56
N ILE A 15 14.76 -22.21 -4.29
CA ILE A 15 15.27 -23.59 -4.33
C ILE A 15 16.71 -23.53 -3.88
N GLU A 16 17.03 -24.20 -2.79
CA GLU A 16 18.37 -24.32 -2.23
C GLU A 16 18.71 -25.81 -2.14
N ASP A 17 19.66 -26.25 -2.96
CA ASP A 17 20.00 -27.68 -3.10
C ASP A 17 18.76 -28.52 -3.46
N THR A 18 18.31 -29.38 -2.55
CA THR A 18 17.11 -30.22 -2.70
C THR A 18 15.84 -29.58 -2.16
N GLN A 19 15.93 -28.42 -1.53
CA GLN A 19 14.86 -27.85 -0.71
C GLN A 19 14.18 -26.67 -1.43
N LEU A 20 12.92 -26.88 -1.79
CA LEU A 20 12.04 -25.85 -2.34
C LEU A 20 11.24 -25.19 -1.22
N ARG A 21 11.07 -23.87 -1.28
CA ARG A 21 10.14 -23.12 -0.43
C ARG A 21 9.29 -22.19 -1.28
N LEU A 22 7.99 -22.15 -0.98
CA LEU A 22 7.05 -21.18 -1.54
C LEU A 22 6.86 -20.03 -0.56
N TRP A 23 7.03 -18.82 -1.06
CA TRP A 23 6.83 -17.55 -0.36
C TRP A 23 5.51 -16.93 -0.82
N LEU A 24 4.75 -16.38 0.12
CA LEU A 24 3.60 -15.52 -0.13
C LEU A 24 3.82 -14.19 0.59
N GLY A 25 4.02 -13.12 -0.17
CA GLY A 25 4.15 -11.77 0.37
C GLY A 25 2.94 -10.92 0.01
N ASN A 26 2.40 -10.21 0.99
CA ASN A 26 1.40 -9.16 0.76
C ASN A 26 1.68 -7.96 1.67
N ARG A 27 0.78 -6.97 1.62
CA ARG A 27 0.95 -5.74 2.41
C ARG A 27 0.72 -5.93 3.91
N GLY A 28 0.21 -7.06 4.37
CA GLY A 28 -0.03 -7.42 5.78
C GLY A 28 1.04 -8.32 6.40
N PHE A 29 1.56 -9.28 5.63
CA PHE A 29 2.50 -10.29 6.10
C PHE A 29 3.38 -10.87 4.97
N LEU A 30 4.40 -11.62 5.39
CA LEU A 30 5.18 -12.52 4.56
C LEU A 30 5.09 -13.92 5.18
N ALA A 31 4.69 -14.90 4.38
CA ALA A 31 4.62 -16.30 4.77
C ALA A 31 5.55 -17.14 3.89
N VAL A 32 6.06 -18.23 4.43
CA VAL A 32 6.90 -19.19 3.71
C VAL A 32 6.55 -20.60 4.16
N THR A 33 6.56 -21.55 3.23
CA THR A 33 6.32 -22.96 3.55
C THR A 33 7.49 -23.56 4.33
N GLU A 34 7.24 -24.69 4.98
CA GLU A 34 8.33 -25.61 5.32
C GLU A 34 9.06 -26.05 4.03
N PRO A 35 10.34 -26.42 4.13
CA PRO A 35 11.08 -26.98 3.00
C PRO A 35 10.35 -28.19 2.42
N ILE A 36 10.25 -28.23 1.10
CA ILE A 36 9.78 -29.38 0.33
C ILE A 36 11.00 -29.97 -0.36
N ASN A 37 11.33 -31.23 -0.08
CA ASN A 37 12.40 -31.91 -0.79
C ASN A 37 11.93 -32.25 -2.22
N CYS A 38 12.49 -31.59 -3.23
CA CYS A 38 12.03 -31.71 -4.60
C CYS A 38 12.31 -33.08 -5.25
N PHE A 39 13.21 -33.87 -4.67
CA PHE A 39 13.51 -35.22 -5.17
C PHE A 39 12.65 -36.30 -4.49
N GLU A 40 12.21 -36.06 -3.27
CA GLU A 40 11.33 -36.98 -2.54
C GLU A 40 9.85 -36.74 -2.86
N ASP A 41 9.46 -35.48 -3.11
CA ASP A 41 8.08 -35.08 -3.42
C ASP A 41 7.99 -34.40 -4.80
N ILE A 42 8.40 -35.13 -5.85
CA ILE A 42 8.35 -34.63 -7.23
C ILE A 42 6.91 -34.33 -7.67
N ASP A 43 5.94 -35.14 -7.24
CA ASP A 43 4.52 -34.98 -7.60
C ASP A 43 3.92 -33.73 -6.96
N GLY A 44 4.26 -33.43 -5.70
CA GLY A 44 3.87 -32.19 -5.03
C GLY A 44 4.47 -30.96 -5.69
N VAL A 45 5.74 -31.02 -6.12
CA VAL A 45 6.38 -29.93 -6.87
C VAL A 45 5.72 -29.72 -8.23
N ILE A 46 5.45 -30.78 -8.99
CA ILE A 46 4.73 -30.68 -10.28
C ILE A 46 3.34 -30.08 -10.06
N SER A 47 2.62 -30.54 -9.04
CA SER A 47 1.30 -30.03 -8.69
C SER A 47 1.34 -28.55 -8.35
N LEU A 48 2.33 -28.08 -7.59
CA LEU A 48 2.53 -26.66 -7.28
C LEU A 48 2.68 -25.82 -8.54
N PHE A 49 3.58 -26.20 -9.46
CA PHE A 49 3.77 -25.47 -10.71
C PHE A 49 2.55 -25.54 -11.62
N HIS A 50 1.86 -26.69 -11.65
CA HIS A 50 0.62 -26.84 -12.39
C HIS A 50 -0.48 -25.90 -11.88
N VAL A 51 -0.64 -25.77 -10.56
CA VAL A 51 -1.60 -24.82 -9.95
C VAL A 51 -1.21 -23.39 -10.29
N LEU A 52 0.05 -22.99 -10.07
CA LEU A 52 0.52 -21.63 -10.37
C LEU A 52 0.36 -21.28 -11.85
N GLY A 53 0.66 -22.23 -12.76
CA GLY A 53 0.48 -22.08 -14.20
C GLY A 53 -1.00 -22.04 -14.61
N SER A 54 -1.85 -22.88 -14.00
CA SER A 54 -3.30 -22.88 -14.28
C SER A 54 -3.98 -21.58 -13.85
N VAL A 55 -3.54 -20.99 -12.74
CA VAL A 55 -4.00 -19.66 -12.31
C VAL A 55 -3.46 -18.56 -13.23
N SER A 56 -2.32 -18.77 -13.90
CA SER A 56 -1.81 -17.82 -14.90
C SER A 56 -2.52 -17.89 -16.25
N THR A 57 -3.08 -19.05 -16.60
CA THR A 57 -3.79 -19.29 -17.86
C THR A 57 -5.30 -19.13 -17.73
N SER A 58 -5.85 -19.30 -16.53
CA SER A 58 -7.22 -18.89 -16.18
C SER A 58 -7.34 -17.37 -16.24
N THR A 59 -8.49 -16.87 -16.70
CA THR A 59 -8.85 -15.45 -16.92
C THR A 59 -8.64 -14.52 -15.71
N SER A 60 -8.25 -15.05 -14.56
CA SER A 60 -8.05 -14.29 -13.33
C SER A 60 -6.58 -14.24 -12.93
N LEU A 61 -5.81 -13.40 -13.64
CA LEU A 61 -4.51 -12.86 -13.16
C LEU A 61 -4.59 -12.35 -11.70
N LYS A 62 -5.80 -12.03 -11.24
CA LYS A 62 -6.13 -11.69 -9.85
C LYS A 62 -5.67 -12.75 -8.85
N GLY A 63 -5.74 -14.05 -9.20
CA GLY A 63 -5.26 -15.16 -8.36
C GLY A 63 -3.74 -15.19 -8.18
N LEU A 64 -3.00 -14.54 -9.08
CA LEU A 64 -1.56 -14.26 -8.94
C LEU A 64 -1.26 -12.90 -8.29
N GLY A 65 -2.28 -12.29 -7.70
CA GLY A 65 -2.16 -11.02 -6.99
C GLY A 65 -2.10 -9.79 -7.88
N TRP A 66 -2.51 -9.89 -9.15
CA TRP A 66 -2.74 -8.70 -9.96
C TRP A 66 -4.00 -7.95 -9.51
N ASP A 67 -3.94 -6.63 -9.54
CA ASP A 67 -5.10 -5.77 -9.31
C ASP A 67 -5.83 -5.51 -10.63
N PRO A 68 -7.05 -6.03 -10.83
CA PRO A 68 -7.82 -5.82 -12.05
C PRO A 68 -8.33 -4.37 -12.22
N THR A 69 -8.23 -3.55 -11.18
CA THR A 69 -8.66 -2.14 -11.20
C THR A 69 -7.51 -1.18 -11.52
N VAL A 70 -6.30 -1.71 -11.77
CA VAL A 70 -5.12 -0.93 -12.18
C VAL A 70 -4.54 -1.52 -13.46
N GLU A 71 -4.70 -0.81 -14.58
CA GLU A 71 -4.14 -1.19 -15.86
C GLU A 71 -2.79 -0.49 -16.08
N ARG A 72 -1.77 -1.27 -16.47
CA ARG A 72 -0.48 -0.74 -16.91
C ARG A 72 -0.56 -0.33 -18.37
N ILE A 73 -0.20 0.90 -18.67
CA ILE A 73 -0.17 1.45 -20.04
C ILE A 73 1.20 2.06 -20.35
N TYR A 74 1.46 2.26 -21.65
CA TYR A 74 2.68 2.90 -22.14
C TYR A 74 2.31 4.11 -23.00
N VAL A 75 2.68 5.31 -22.56
CA VAL A 75 2.36 6.58 -23.22
C VAL A 75 3.66 7.34 -23.47
N GLY A 76 3.98 7.59 -24.74
CA GLY A 76 5.19 8.36 -25.10
C GLY A 76 6.48 7.74 -24.57
N GLY A 77 6.57 6.40 -24.53
CA GLY A 77 7.74 5.68 -24.01
C GLY A 77 7.87 5.67 -22.49
N LYS A 78 6.88 6.22 -21.76
CA LYS A 78 6.83 6.20 -20.31
C LYS A 78 5.73 5.27 -19.82
N MET A 79 6.05 4.54 -18.78
CA MET A 79 5.12 3.67 -18.08
C MET A 79 4.15 4.53 -17.26
N GLN A 80 2.86 4.28 -17.42
CA GLN A 80 1.78 4.93 -16.68
C GLN A 80 0.74 3.89 -16.24
N TYR A 81 -0.17 4.31 -15.38
CA TYR A 81 -1.20 3.45 -14.82
C TYR A 81 -2.57 4.09 -14.99
N LYS A 82 -3.57 3.30 -15.37
CA LYS A 82 -4.97 3.69 -15.27
C LYS A 82 -5.59 3.06 -14.03
N PHE A 83 -6.06 3.90 -13.13
CA PHE A 83 -6.79 3.49 -11.95
C PHE A 83 -8.28 3.64 -12.20
N THR A 84 -9.02 2.56 -11.99
CA THR A 84 -10.48 2.59 -11.92
C THR A 84 -10.89 2.69 -10.46
N VAL A 85 -11.58 3.78 -10.09
CA VAL A 85 -12.07 4.00 -8.72
C VAL A 85 -13.55 4.35 -8.78
N GLY A 86 -14.40 3.41 -8.37
CA GLY A 86 -15.84 3.52 -8.61
C GLY A 86 -16.13 3.47 -10.10
N ASN A 87 -16.73 4.54 -10.63
CA ASN A 87 -17.08 4.65 -12.05
C ASN A 87 -16.15 5.61 -12.80
N GLU A 88 -15.09 6.11 -12.15
CA GLU A 88 -14.14 7.04 -12.73
C GLU A 88 -12.81 6.36 -13.04
N VAL A 89 -12.18 6.79 -14.13
CA VAL A 89 -10.86 6.31 -14.58
C VAL A 89 -9.89 7.47 -14.54
N PHE A 90 -8.72 7.23 -13.96
CA PHE A 90 -7.66 8.21 -13.79
C PHE A 90 -6.36 7.67 -14.37
N THR A 91 -5.69 8.45 -15.22
CA THR A 91 -4.41 8.07 -15.82
C THR A 91 -3.27 8.80 -15.14
N THR A 92 -2.30 8.09 -14.58
CA THR A 92 -1.17 8.72 -13.89
C THR A 92 -0.26 9.47 -14.85
N THR A 93 0.26 10.61 -14.39
CA THR A 93 1.22 11.43 -15.14
C THR A 93 2.61 11.38 -14.52
N ARG A 94 2.69 11.33 -13.19
CA ARG A 94 3.95 11.17 -12.42
C ARG A 94 3.68 10.66 -11.01
N GLU A 95 4.72 10.11 -10.39
CA GLU A 95 4.75 9.82 -8.96
C GLU A 95 4.91 11.09 -8.13
N LEU A 96 4.17 11.19 -7.03
CA LEU A 96 4.37 12.20 -6.00
C LEU A 96 5.15 11.60 -4.84
N ALA A 97 4.66 10.50 -4.26
CA ALA A 97 5.30 9.85 -3.12
C ALA A 97 5.08 8.33 -3.10
N THR A 98 6.16 7.55 -3.23
CA THR A 98 6.13 6.08 -3.25
C THR A 98 6.96 5.41 -2.14
N TYR A 99 7.70 6.19 -1.32
CA TYR A 99 8.62 5.68 -0.27
C TYR A 99 8.00 4.72 0.75
N SER A 100 6.73 4.90 1.11
CA SER A 100 6.07 4.00 2.07
C SER A 100 5.79 2.61 1.47
N ALA A 101 5.95 2.45 0.16
CA ALA A 101 5.83 1.20 -0.54
C ALA A 101 7.09 0.33 -0.47
N ASP A 102 8.21 0.88 0.04
CA ASP A 102 9.53 0.24 0.09
C ASP A 102 9.65 -0.90 1.11
N TYR A 103 8.79 -0.89 2.13
CA TYR A 103 8.76 -1.96 3.13
C TYR A 103 8.07 -3.21 2.57
N MET A 104 8.64 -4.40 2.86
CA MET A 104 8.04 -5.68 2.46
C MET A 104 6.63 -5.84 3.05
N VAL A 105 6.42 -5.34 4.27
CA VAL A 105 5.14 -5.32 4.97
C VAL A 105 4.87 -3.90 5.45
N GLY A 106 3.67 -3.38 5.20
CA GLY A 106 3.30 -2.03 5.60
C GLY A 106 2.10 -1.52 4.81
N ARG A 107 1.76 -0.25 5.00
CA ARG A 107 0.60 0.37 4.35
C ARG A 107 0.77 0.55 2.84
N GLY A 108 1.96 0.32 2.29
CA GLY A 108 2.20 0.33 0.86
C GLY A 108 1.81 1.65 0.18
N THR A 109 1.84 2.76 0.90
CA THR A 109 1.21 4.00 0.43
C THR A 109 1.97 4.57 -0.76
N CYS A 110 1.25 4.72 -1.87
CA CYS A 110 1.72 5.36 -3.09
C CYS A 110 0.81 6.55 -3.42
N VAL A 111 1.40 7.65 -3.87
CA VAL A 111 0.68 8.85 -4.26
C VAL A 111 1.13 9.25 -5.67
N TYR A 112 0.17 9.45 -6.56
CA TYR A 112 0.40 9.78 -7.97
C TYR A 112 -0.34 11.08 -8.33
N GLU A 113 0.26 11.88 -9.20
CA GLU A 113 -0.48 12.84 -10.00
C GLU A 113 -1.14 12.07 -11.15
N ALA A 114 -2.40 12.39 -11.44
CA ALA A 114 -3.15 11.78 -12.53
C ALA A 114 -4.07 12.80 -13.21
N THR A 115 -4.61 12.41 -14.35
CA THR A 115 -5.65 13.15 -15.06
C THR A 115 -6.93 12.32 -15.13
N ASP A 116 -8.07 12.96 -14.89
CA ASP A 116 -9.37 12.36 -15.16
C ASP A 116 -9.71 12.36 -16.67
N ALA A 117 -10.87 11.80 -17.02
CA ALA A 117 -11.35 11.74 -18.41
C ALA A 117 -11.55 13.12 -19.07
N LYS A 118 -11.65 14.20 -18.29
CA LYS A 118 -11.78 15.58 -18.77
C LYS A 118 -10.43 16.30 -18.84
N GLY A 119 -9.33 15.63 -18.50
CA GLY A 119 -7.99 16.20 -18.44
C GLY A 119 -7.72 17.05 -17.20
N LYS A 120 -8.62 17.09 -16.22
CA LYS A 120 -8.36 17.79 -14.95
C LYS A 120 -7.37 16.96 -14.13
N LYS A 121 -6.34 17.64 -13.62
CA LYS A 121 -5.35 17.06 -12.73
C LYS A 121 -5.96 16.73 -11.36
N VAL A 122 -5.59 15.59 -10.82
CA VAL A 122 -6.00 15.07 -9.51
C VAL A 122 -4.82 14.34 -8.86
N ALA A 123 -4.88 14.15 -7.55
CA ALA A 123 -3.94 13.29 -6.84
C ALA A 123 -4.63 11.99 -6.41
N ILE A 124 -4.02 10.84 -6.72
CA ILE A 124 -4.48 9.52 -6.29
C ILE A 124 -3.59 9.09 -5.14
N LYS A 125 -4.18 8.75 -4.00
CA LYS A 125 -3.49 8.03 -2.93
C LYS A 125 -4.02 6.61 -2.85
N ASP A 126 -3.12 5.67 -3.07
CA ASP A 126 -3.34 4.23 -3.02
C ASP A 126 -2.67 3.67 -1.75
N SER A 127 -3.41 2.94 -0.91
CA SER A 127 -2.88 2.50 0.39
C SER A 127 -3.61 1.31 0.99
N TRP A 128 -2.94 0.63 1.91
CA TRP A 128 -3.47 -0.47 2.70
C TRP A 128 -3.68 0.01 4.13
N ARG A 129 -4.93 0.29 4.51
CA ARG A 129 -5.31 0.74 5.85
C ARG A 129 -5.61 -0.46 6.74
N GLU A 130 -5.37 -0.35 8.04
CA GLU A 130 -5.84 -1.37 8.98
C GLU A 130 -7.38 -1.45 8.95
N ILE A 131 -7.93 -2.66 9.07
CA ILE A 131 -9.36 -2.93 8.91
C ILE A 131 -10.21 -2.18 9.94
N ASP A 132 -9.69 -2.02 11.16
CA ASP A 132 -10.32 -1.32 12.28
C ASP A 132 -10.19 0.22 12.17
N ARG A 133 -9.34 0.71 11.26
CA ARG A 133 -9.14 2.14 11.06
C ARG A 133 -10.15 2.70 10.07
N GLN A 134 -10.84 3.76 10.47
CA GLN A 134 -11.73 4.51 9.58
C GLN A 134 -11.00 5.06 8.34
N SER A 135 -11.68 5.07 7.19
CA SER A 135 -11.15 5.65 5.96
C SER A 135 -10.87 7.14 6.11
N GLU A 136 -9.83 7.62 5.43
CA GLU A 136 -9.39 9.03 5.49
C GLU A 136 -10.48 9.99 5.01
N GLY A 137 -11.19 9.63 3.94
CA GLY A 137 -12.31 10.43 3.44
C GLY A 137 -13.44 10.57 4.46
N LYS A 138 -13.80 9.49 5.16
CA LYS A 138 -14.81 9.52 6.23
C LYS A 138 -14.35 10.31 7.46
N ILE A 139 -13.05 10.27 7.78
CA ILE A 139 -12.49 11.11 8.84
C ILE A 139 -12.62 12.59 8.46
N LEU A 140 -12.26 12.96 7.23
CA LEU A 140 -12.36 14.34 6.76
C LEU A 140 -13.81 14.84 6.72
N GLU A 141 -14.75 14.03 6.22
CA GLU A 141 -16.19 14.34 6.25
C GLU A 141 -16.68 14.67 7.66
N LYS A 142 -16.27 13.87 8.66
CA LYS A 142 -16.63 14.11 10.06
C LYS A 142 -16.02 15.39 10.62
N ILE A 143 -14.77 15.69 10.27
CA ILE A 143 -14.10 16.92 10.70
C ILE A 143 -14.84 18.13 10.12
N LEU A 144 -15.09 18.14 8.81
CA LEU A 144 -15.78 19.24 8.14
C LEU A 144 -17.22 19.41 8.67
N ALA A 145 -17.97 18.33 8.88
CA ALA A 145 -19.30 18.39 9.47
C ALA A 145 -19.28 18.91 10.93
N SER A 146 -18.22 18.62 11.69
CA SER A 146 -18.05 19.19 13.03
C SER A 146 -17.68 20.67 12.99
N CYS A 147 -16.91 21.12 11.99
CA CYS A 147 -16.58 22.52 11.79
C CYS A 147 -17.82 23.31 11.41
N GLU A 148 -18.61 22.84 10.45
CA GLU A 148 -19.85 23.48 10.00
C GLU A 148 -20.86 23.69 11.15
N LYS A 149 -20.94 22.73 12.08
CA LYS A 149 -21.83 22.84 13.26
C LYS A 149 -21.34 23.82 14.33
N LYS A 150 -20.04 24.09 14.40
CA LYS A 150 -19.41 24.84 15.49
C LYS A 150 -18.98 26.25 15.10
N LEU A 151 -18.72 26.45 13.81
CA LEU A 151 -18.20 27.69 13.26
C LEU A 151 -19.32 28.47 12.58
N GLY A 152 -19.19 29.80 12.55
CA GLY A 152 -20.01 30.64 11.67
C GLY A 152 -19.75 30.33 10.20
N VAL A 153 -20.62 30.81 9.32
CA VAL A 153 -20.54 30.55 7.87
C VAL A 153 -19.19 31.00 7.29
N GLU A 154 -18.70 32.17 7.70
CA GLU A 154 -17.42 32.73 7.25
C GLU A 154 -16.22 31.93 7.78
N ASP A 155 -16.20 31.64 9.08
CA ASP A 155 -15.15 30.85 9.72
C ASP A 155 -15.07 29.43 9.16
N PHE A 156 -16.21 28.81 8.85
CA PHE A 156 -16.23 27.51 8.20
C PHE A 156 -15.68 27.58 6.78
N ALA A 157 -16.04 28.61 6.01
CA ALA A 157 -15.53 28.82 4.67
C ALA A 157 -14.02 29.05 4.66
N ASP A 158 -13.48 29.76 5.66
CA ASP A 158 -12.04 29.95 5.86
C ASP A 158 -11.35 28.64 6.26
N ALA A 159 -11.83 27.96 7.30
CA ALA A 159 -11.30 26.69 7.76
C ALA A 159 -11.24 25.63 6.64
N LYS A 160 -12.29 25.58 5.81
CA LYS A 160 -12.37 24.64 4.67
C LYS A 160 -11.25 24.82 3.65
N ARG A 161 -10.71 26.05 3.49
CA ARG A 161 -9.59 26.33 2.55
C ARG A 161 -8.28 25.66 2.97
N HIS A 162 -8.15 25.30 4.24
CA HIS A 162 -6.96 24.63 4.78
C HIS A 162 -7.01 23.11 4.67
N PHE A 163 -8.14 22.54 4.23
CA PHE A 163 -8.27 21.11 3.97
C PHE A 163 -8.10 20.81 2.48
N ILE A 164 -7.50 19.65 2.19
CA ILE A 164 -7.43 19.14 0.83
C ILE A 164 -8.83 18.70 0.36
N GLY A 165 -9.21 19.08 -0.85
CA GLY A 165 -10.48 18.69 -1.47
C GLY A 165 -10.48 17.21 -1.80
N VAL A 166 -11.36 16.43 -1.16
CA VAL A 166 -11.57 15.02 -1.50
C VAL A 166 -12.68 14.94 -2.54
N ARG A 167 -12.34 14.38 -3.71
CA ARG A 167 -13.32 14.12 -4.77
C ARG A 167 -14.14 12.86 -4.49
N LEU A 168 -13.44 11.76 -4.23
CA LEU A 168 -14.04 10.47 -3.92
C LEU A 168 -13.06 9.57 -3.18
N TRP A 169 -13.58 8.62 -2.42
CA TRP A 169 -12.79 7.59 -1.75
C TRP A 169 -13.56 6.28 -1.74
N LYS A 170 -12.85 5.16 -1.92
CA LYS A 170 -13.42 3.80 -1.87
C LYS A 170 -12.39 2.79 -1.39
N ASP A 171 -12.87 1.78 -0.68
CA ASP A 171 -12.12 0.53 -0.53
C ASP A 171 -12.14 -0.22 -1.88
N VAL A 172 -11.03 -0.84 -2.24
CA VAL A 172 -10.90 -1.61 -3.49
C VAL A 172 -11.68 -2.91 -3.33
N THR A 173 -12.49 -3.23 -4.32
CA THR A 173 -13.23 -4.49 -4.37
C THR A 173 -12.79 -5.29 -5.57
N ILE A 174 -12.51 -6.57 -5.34
CA ILE A 174 -12.25 -7.55 -6.39
C ILE A 174 -13.50 -8.40 -6.48
N ASP A 175 -14.10 -8.60 -7.65
CA ASP A 175 -15.29 -9.44 -7.87
C ASP A 175 -16.37 -9.32 -6.77
N GLY A 176 -16.70 -8.09 -6.40
CA GLY A 176 -17.78 -7.77 -5.45
C GLY A 176 -17.43 -7.81 -3.96
N ALA A 177 -16.24 -8.28 -3.56
CA ALA A 177 -15.84 -8.25 -2.15
C ALA A 177 -14.53 -7.49 -1.90
N SER A 178 -14.41 -7.01 -0.66
CA SER A 178 -13.30 -6.21 -0.13
C SER A 178 -11.94 -6.88 -0.39
N ASP A 179 -10.97 -6.09 -0.84
CA ASP A 179 -9.59 -6.54 -1.07
C ASP A 179 -8.79 -6.44 0.24
N GLU A 180 -8.55 -7.60 0.86
CA GLU A 180 -7.97 -7.72 2.20
C GLU A 180 -6.73 -8.61 2.23
N THR A 181 -5.83 -8.35 3.17
CA THR A 181 -4.56 -9.09 3.28
C THR A 181 -4.71 -10.52 3.82
N VAL A 182 -5.77 -10.83 4.57
CA VAL A 182 -5.90 -12.13 5.25
C VAL A 182 -6.29 -13.26 4.30
N ASN A 183 -7.07 -12.94 3.27
CA ASN A 183 -7.49 -13.91 2.27
C ASN A 183 -7.20 -13.41 0.85
N PRO A 184 -5.91 -13.42 0.44
CA PRO A 184 -5.52 -12.87 -0.85
C PRO A 184 -6.00 -13.74 -2.04
N VAL A 185 -6.21 -15.04 -1.84
CA VAL A 185 -6.31 -16.05 -2.92
C VAL A 185 -7.69 -16.75 -2.97
N ALA A 186 -8.41 -16.93 -1.86
CA ALA A 186 -9.58 -17.80 -1.83
C ALA A 186 -10.91 -17.02 -1.91
N ARG A 187 -11.67 -17.30 -2.97
CA ARG A 187 -13.12 -17.12 -3.03
C ARG A 187 -13.90 -18.42 -3.25
N ASP A 188 -13.23 -19.56 -3.26
CA ASP A 188 -13.89 -20.87 -3.26
C ASP A 188 -13.44 -21.69 -2.06
N ASP A 189 -14.40 -22.46 -1.54
CA ASP A 189 -14.54 -23.22 -0.29
C ASP A 189 -13.41 -24.22 0.09
N HIS A 190 -12.14 -23.85 -0.08
CA HIS A 190 -11.04 -24.66 0.40
C HIS A 190 -10.68 -24.28 1.84
N ASP A 191 -11.14 -25.13 2.76
CA ASP A 191 -10.88 -25.14 4.20
C ASP A 191 -9.41 -25.47 4.52
N GLY A 192 -8.50 -24.64 4.00
CA GLY A 192 -7.07 -24.70 4.27
C GLY A 192 -6.78 -24.09 5.64
N THR A 193 -6.52 -24.93 6.64
CA THR A 193 -6.09 -24.49 7.96
C THR A 193 -4.64 -24.00 7.91
N TRP A 194 -4.44 -22.67 7.83
CA TRP A 194 -3.12 -22.05 7.90
C TRP A 194 -2.53 -22.19 9.31
N LYS A 195 -1.44 -22.94 9.45
CA LYS A 195 -0.63 -22.93 10.67
C LYS A 195 0.40 -21.82 10.57
N TRP A 196 0.10 -20.69 11.19
CA TRP A 196 1.03 -19.57 11.30
C TRP A 196 2.19 -19.94 12.22
N LYS A 197 3.40 -20.05 11.65
CA LYS A 197 4.64 -20.03 12.43
C LYS A 197 5.20 -18.63 12.37
N LEU A 198 5.24 -17.94 13.51
CA LEU A 198 5.98 -16.70 13.63
C LEU A 198 7.48 -17.05 13.50
N ILE A 199 8.11 -16.62 12.42
CA ILE A 199 9.56 -16.72 12.31
C ILE A 199 10.12 -15.64 13.24
N ASP A 200 10.70 -16.07 14.35
CA ASP A 200 11.37 -15.19 15.29
C ASP A 200 12.50 -14.45 14.53
N PRO A 201 12.45 -13.11 14.42
CA PRO A 201 13.44 -12.34 13.69
C PRO A 201 14.72 -12.21 14.52
N LYS A 202 15.20 -13.31 15.11
CA LYS A 202 16.57 -13.34 15.59
C LYS A 202 17.45 -13.14 14.37
N PRO A 203 18.34 -12.13 14.37
CA PRO A 203 19.24 -11.96 13.26
C PRO A 203 20.09 -13.22 13.19
N ILE A 204 19.82 -14.06 12.19
CA ILE A 204 20.86 -14.92 11.67
C ILE A 204 21.80 -13.95 10.95
N LEU A 205 22.65 -13.28 11.73
CA LEU A 205 23.88 -12.73 11.24
C LEU A 205 24.62 -13.93 10.66
N CYS A 206 24.42 -14.19 9.38
CA CYS A 206 25.35 -14.99 8.62
C CYS A 206 26.65 -14.18 8.64
N GLU A 207 27.57 -14.54 9.52
CA GLU A 207 28.92 -13.95 9.62
C GLU A 207 29.74 -14.15 8.32
N ARG A 208 29.16 -14.74 7.28
CA ARG A 208 29.73 -14.84 5.95
C ARG A 208 28.97 -13.91 5.00
N LEU A 209 29.43 -12.67 4.96
CA LEU A 209 29.26 -11.77 3.83
C LEU A 209 29.75 -12.49 2.55
N HIS A 210 28.85 -13.13 1.82
CA HIS A 210 29.10 -13.38 0.42
C HIS A 210 28.94 -12.05 -0.29
N SER A 211 30.07 -11.49 -0.71
CA SER A 211 30.14 -10.33 -1.58
C SER A 211 29.39 -10.64 -2.88
N SER A 212 28.16 -10.14 -3.03
CA SER A 212 27.50 -10.10 -4.33
C SER A 212 28.25 -9.09 -5.20
N ALA A 213 28.73 -9.56 -6.34
CA ALA A 213 29.33 -8.70 -7.34
C ALA A 213 28.28 -7.71 -7.90
N THR A 214 28.72 -6.47 -8.08
CA THR A 214 28.11 -5.35 -8.82
C THR A 214 26.95 -4.57 -8.17
N GLY A 215 27.27 -3.32 -7.81
CA GLY A 215 26.32 -2.20 -7.71
C GLY A 215 26.30 -1.49 -6.35
N ASP A 216 27.20 -0.53 -6.13
CA ASP A 216 27.18 0.37 -4.97
C ASP A 216 25.82 1.08 -4.83
N VAL A 217 25.17 0.90 -3.68
CA VAL A 217 24.04 1.74 -3.22
C VAL A 217 24.61 2.74 -2.21
N PRO A 218 24.28 4.05 -2.29
CA PRO A 218 24.87 5.04 -1.41
C PRO A 218 24.61 4.75 0.06
N ASN A 219 25.68 4.87 0.84
CA ASN A 219 25.74 4.66 2.28
C ASN A 219 25.07 5.81 3.06
N SER A 220 23.76 6.02 2.86
CA SER A 220 22.97 6.98 3.64
C SER A 220 21.74 6.29 4.22
N GLY A 221 21.87 5.83 5.47
CA GLY A 221 20.75 5.36 6.29
C GLY A 221 20.80 3.86 6.58
N LYS A 222 21.62 3.47 7.55
CA LYS A 222 21.44 2.22 8.29
C LYS A 222 20.09 2.28 9.02
N LEU A 223 18.99 1.99 8.34
CA LEU A 223 17.73 1.59 8.96
C LEU A 223 17.71 0.07 8.92
N SER A 224 18.27 -0.51 9.98
CA SER A 224 17.98 -1.89 10.37
C SER A 224 16.48 -2.13 10.23
N ALA A 225 16.12 -3.20 9.55
CA ALA A 225 14.75 -3.64 9.36
C ALA A 225 14.07 -3.89 10.71
N PHE A 226 13.55 -2.83 11.32
CA PHE A 226 12.57 -2.93 12.36
C PHE A 226 11.27 -3.36 11.67
N LEU A 227 10.93 -4.64 11.82
CA LEU A 227 9.51 -5.00 11.92
C LEU A 227 8.87 -3.95 12.84
N PRO A 228 7.69 -3.38 12.51
CA PRO A 228 7.04 -2.44 13.41
C PRO A 228 6.54 -3.19 14.64
N ALA A 229 7.46 -3.49 15.55
CA ALA A 229 7.20 -3.52 16.97
C ALA A 229 6.79 -2.08 17.32
N GLN A 230 5.48 -1.87 17.27
CA GLN A 230 4.77 -1.05 18.24
C GLN A 230 5.39 0.32 18.50
N LEU A 231 4.88 1.33 17.78
CA LEU A 231 4.69 2.63 18.41
C LEU A 231 3.73 2.42 19.61
N GLY A 232 4.34 2.16 20.77
CA GLY A 232 3.82 2.40 22.12
C GLY A 232 2.52 1.71 22.53
N ILE A 233 2.56 0.43 22.90
CA ILE A 233 1.70 -0.12 23.96
C ILE A 233 2.51 -1.14 24.78
N VAL A 234 3.01 -0.70 25.93
CA VAL A 234 3.51 -1.58 26.99
C VAL A 234 2.31 -2.36 27.53
N GLY A 235 2.19 -3.64 27.20
CA GLY A 235 1.09 -4.48 27.70
C GLY A 235 0.72 -5.65 26.78
N ARG A 236 1.38 -6.78 26.99
CA ARG A 236 1.15 -8.15 26.46
C ARG A 236 -0.24 -8.43 25.85
N LYS A 237 -0.29 -8.91 24.59
CA LYS A 237 -1.22 -9.95 24.06
C LYS A 237 -1.01 -10.13 22.55
N GLU A 238 -0.76 -11.37 22.11
CA GLU A 238 -0.80 -11.89 20.73
C GLU A 238 -0.24 -10.99 19.62
N THR A 239 0.85 -11.40 18.96
CA THR A 239 1.32 -10.80 17.70
C THR A 239 0.29 -11.06 16.60
N ARG A 240 -0.80 -10.28 16.58
CA ARG A 240 -1.82 -10.36 15.54
C ARG A 240 -1.22 -9.83 14.24
N ILE A 241 -1.29 -10.64 13.19
CA ILE A 241 -0.95 -10.21 11.84
C ILE A 241 -1.85 -9.02 11.50
N PRO A 242 -1.28 -7.87 11.10
CA PRO A 242 -2.07 -6.71 10.73
C PRO A 242 -3.02 -7.06 9.57
N GLN A 243 -4.31 -6.91 9.80
CA GLN A 243 -5.34 -7.11 8.80
C GLN A 243 -5.61 -5.78 8.12
N ARG A 244 -5.30 -5.72 6.83
CA ARG A 244 -5.42 -4.48 6.06
C ARG A 244 -6.41 -4.66 4.93
N VAL A 245 -7.08 -3.56 4.62
CA VAL A 245 -7.95 -3.41 3.47
C VAL A 245 -7.33 -2.37 2.52
N HIS A 246 -7.35 -2.69 1.24
CA HIS A 246 -6.85 -1.85 0.18
C HIS A 246 -7.85 -0.72 -0.10
N ALA A 247 -7.37 0.52 -0.16
CA ALA A 247 -8.20 1.70 -0.28
C ALA A 247 -7.55 2.77 -1.14
N ARG A 248 -8.40 3.51 -1.87
CA ARG A 248 -8.03 4.66 -2.68
C ARG A 248 -8.82 5.90 -2.30
N ILE A 249 -8.13 7.02 -2.30
CA ILE A 249 -8.72 8.35 -2.17
C ILE A 249 -8.18 9.26 -3.27
N ILE A 250 -9.09 9.99 -3.89
CA ILE A 250 -8.80 10.93 -4.97
C ILE A 250 -9.01 12.34 -4.43
N PHE A 251 -7.99 13.17 -4.59
CA PHE A 251 -8.02 14.57 -4.22
C PHE A 251 -8.14 15.45 -5.46
N ASP A 252 -8.93 16.52 -5.36
CA ASP A 252 -9.04 17.55 -6.41
C ASP A 252 -7.78 18.42 -6.51
N ASP A 253 -7.04 18.54 -5.41
CA ASP A 253 -5.81 19.33 -5.33
C ASP A 253 -4.58 18.46 -5.56
N VAL A 254 -3.67 18.94 -6.41
CA VAL A 254 -2.35 18.32 -6.64
C VAL A 254 -1.29 19.16 -5.96
N GLY A 255 -0.71 18.63 -4.88
CA GLY A 255 0.35 19.29 -4.14
C GLY A 255 1.75 19.04 -4.69
N VAL A 256 2.72 19.70 -4.04
CA VAL A 256 4.16 19.39 -4.13
C VAL A 256 4.52 18.60 -2.88
N THR A 257 5.41 17.61 -3.00
CA THR A 257 5.79 16.82 -1.83
C THR A 257 6.81 17.58 -0.99
N VAL A 258 6.77 17.39 0.33
CA VAL A 258 7.65 18.10 1.27
C VAL A 258 9.13 17.85 0.96
N LYS A 259 9.49 16.67 0.47
CA LYS A 259 10.88 16.35 0.04
C LYS A 259 11.37 17.19 -1.14
N ASP A 260 10.47 17.69 -1.98
CA ASP A 260 10.80 18.48 -3.15
C ASP A 260 10.86 19.98 -2.77
N LEU A 261 10.46 20.33 -1.54
CA LEU A 261 10.67 21.66 -0.99
C LEU A 261 12.15 21.81 -0.66
N ILE A 262 12.81 22.72 -1.38
CA ILE A 262 14.23 23.01 -1.23
C ILE A 262 14.54 23.94 -0.05
N SER A 263 13.51 24.50 0.58
CA SER A 263 13.62 25.50 1.66
C SER A 263 12.86 25.07 2.90
N LEU A 264 13.53 25.14 4.05
CA LEU A 264 12.89 24.97 5.36
C LEU A 264 11.85 26.07 5.60
N ALA A 265 12.10 27.29 5.11
CA ALA A 265 11.15 28.38 5.20
C ALA A 265 9.85 28.05 4.44
N ASP A 266 9.95 27.44 3.25
CA ASP A 266 8.77 27.03 2.48
C ASP A 266 7.99 25.95 3.23
N SER A 267 8.69 24.95 3.79
CA SER A 267 8.08 23.89 4.60
C SER A 267 7.35 24.43 5.83
N LEU A 268 7.96 25.38 6.55
CA LEU A 268 7.34 26.04 7.71
C LEU A 268 6.21 26.99 7.30
N SER A 269 6.32 27.63 6.13
CA SER A 269 5.29 28.54 5.63
C SER A 269 3.98 27.79 5.35
N CYS A 270 4.04 26.56 4.84
CA CYS A 270 2.89 25.69 4.66
C CYS A 270 2.15 25.43 5.99
N LEU A 271 2.87 25.38 7.11
CA LEU A 271 2.29 25.20 8.44
C LEU A 271 1.82 26.53 9.05
N SER A 272 2.44 27.65 8.66
CA SER A 272 2.12 28.97 9.21
C SER A 272 0.67 29.40 8.95
N GLY A 273 0.11 29.03 7.79
CA GLY A 273 -1.29 29.29 7.45
C GLY A 273 -2.29 28.60 8.38
N ALA A 274 -1.92 27.45 8.95
CA ALA A 274 -2.74 26.74 9.93
C ALA A 274 -2.60 27.28 11.37
N LEU A 275 -1.61 28.14 11.62
CA LEU A 275 -1.31 28.73 12.94
C LEU A 275 -1.80 30.16 13.09
N LYS A 276 -2.19 30.83 11.99
CA LYS A 276 -2.77 32.17 12.09
C LYS A 276 -4.10 32.05 12.85
N PRO A 277 -4.24 32.71 14.03
CA PRO A 277 -5.54 32.81 14.64
C PRO A 277 -6.47 33.48 13.64
N SER A 278 -7.72 33.02 13.53
CA SER A 278 -8.74 33.78 12.83
C SER A 278 -8.81 35.16 13.50
N GLU A 279 -8.27 36.16 12.82
CA GLU A 279 -8.37 37.55 13.22
C GLU A 279 -9.82 37.97 13.00
N ASN A 280 -10.71 37.54 13.89
CA ASN A 280 -12.03 38.08 14.18
C ASN A 280 -12.59 37.33 15.41
N ARG A 281 -12.05 37.66 16.59
CA ARG A 281 -12.73 37.45 17.88
C ARG A 281 -13.03 38.81 18.51
N GLN A 282 -13.91 39.56 17.86
CA GLN A 282 -14.74 40.64 18.41
C GLN A 282 -16.02 40.52 17.56
N GLU A 283 -17.22 40.22 18.06
CA GLU A 283 -17.90 40.51 19.33
C GLU A 283 -18.80 39.33 19.76
#